data_AF-A0A814WHR0-F1
#
_entry.id   AF-A0A814WHR0-F1
#
_cell.length_a   1.000
_cell.length_b   1.000
_cell.length_c   1.000
_cell.angle_alpha   90.00
_cell.angle_beta   90.00
_cell.angle_gamma   90.00
#
_symmetry.space_group_name_H-M   'P 1'
#
loop_
_entity.id
_entity.type
_entity.pdbx_description
1 polymer ?
#
loop_
_entity_poly.entity_id
_entity_poly.type
_entity_poly.pdbx_seq_one_letter_code
_entity_poly.pdbx_strand_id
1 'polypeptide(L)'
;NFSSDLTISTIAHINRLWDILTRPPDIPTLESSSIALPYPYNVPGGRFREIFYRDSYFIILELSTLPNKLNLIENMIDNFVNLINKYGFIPNRNRTYYLNRSQSPCFVLYD
;
A
#
# COMPACT_ATOMS: atom_id res chain seq x y z
N ASN A 1 -16.19 11.52 1.69
CA ASN A 1 -16.37 11.54 3.16
C ASN A 1 -16.76 10.16 3.62
N PHE A 2 -15.87 9.50 4.36
CA PHE A 2 -16.17 8.22 5.01
C PHE A 2 -16.90 8.50 6.33
N SER A 3 -17.97 7.76 6.62
CA SER A 3 -18.69 7.82 7.88
C SER A 3 -18.72 6.43 8.49
N SER A 4 -18.42 6.33 9.78
CA SER A 4 -18.50 5.06 10.50
C SER A 4 -19.96 4.61 10.61
N ASP A 5 -20.22 3.39 10.15
CA ASP A 5 -21.50 2.70 10.30
C ASP A 5 -21.44 1.90 11.61
N LEU A 6 -22.17 2.35 12.63
CA LEU A 6 -22.22 1.71 13.95
C LEU A 6 -23.19 0.53 14.01
N THR A 7 -23.92 0.25 12.92
CA THR A 7 -24.93 -0.82 12.86
C THR A 7 -24.35 -2.17 12.43
N ILE A 8 -23.10 -2.20 11.96
CA ILE A 8 -22.39 -3.40 11.54
C ILE A 8 -21.36 -3.84 12.57
N SER A 9 -20.96 -5.11 12.52
CA SER A 9 -19.88 -5.62 13.37
C SER A 9 -18.55 -4.95 13.02
N THR A 10 -17.65 -4.88 14.00
CA THR A 10 -16.29 -4.35 13.81
C THR A 10 -15.55 -5.05 12.65
N ILE A 11 -15.71 -6.37 12.53
CA ILE A 11 -15.09 -7.15 11.44
C ILE A 11 -15.66 -6.74 10.08
N ALA A 12 -16.99 -6.64 9.97
CA ALA A 12 -17.62 -6.19 8.73
C ALA A 12 -17.21 -4.76 8.37
N HIS A 13 -17.03 -3.90 9.37
CA HIS A 13 -16.52 -2.54 9.19
C HIS A 13 -15.09 -2.51 8.65
N ILE A 14 -14.18 -3.28 9.27
CA ILE A 14 -12.79 -3.42 8.83
C ILE A 14 -12.71 -3.94 7.40
N ASN A 15 -13.51 -4.96 7.06
CA ASN A 15 -13.50 -5.53 5.71
C ASN A 15 -13.90 -4.52 4.64
N ARG A 16 -14.85 -3.62 4.93
CA ARG A 16 -15.24 -2.53 4.03
C ARG A 16 -14.15 -1.46 3.88
N LEU A 17 -13.34 -1.24 4.92
CA LEU A 17 -12.28 -0.23 4.90
C LEU A 17 -11.19 -0.56 3.88
N TRP A 18 -10.90 -1.84 3.61
CA TRP A 18 -9.87 -2.23 2.65
C TRP A 18 -10.11 -1.65 1.25
N ASP A 19 -11.37 -1.61 0.82
CA ASP A 19 -11.72 -1.06 -0.50
C ASP A 19 -11.56 0.47 -0.52
N ILE A 20 -11.87 1.15 0.59
CA ILE A 20 -11.72 2.61 0.75
C ILE A 20 -10.24 3.02 0.81
N LEU A 21 -9.42 2.17 1.43
CA LEU A 21 -7.98 2.37 1.59
C LEU A 21 -7.19 1.95 0.35
N THR A 22 -7.83 1.34 -0.65
CA THR A 22 -7.20 1.01 -1.91
C THR A 22 -7.07 2.27 -2.78
N ARG A 23 -5.93 2.41 -3.43
CA ARG A 23 -5.65 3.43 -4.44
C ARG A 23 -5.47 2.75 -5.79
N PRO A 24 -5.97 3.37 -6.88
CA PRO A 24 -5.65 2.90 -8.22
C PRO A 24 -4.16 3.11 -8.52
N PRO A 25 -3.65 2.56 -9.63
CA PRO A 25 -2.34 2.94 -10.16
C PRO A 25 -2.18 4.45 -10.26
N ASP A 26 -0.99 4.94 -9.97
CA ASP A 26 -0.67 6.35 -10.06
C ASP A 26 -0.47 6.77 -11.52
N ILE A 27 -0.91 8.00 -11.83
CA ILE A 27 -0.54 8.69 -13.06
C ILE A 27 0.73 9.51 -12.77
N PRO A 28 1.83 9.31 -13.52
CA PRO A 28 3.03 10.12 -13.36
C PRO A 28 2.73 11.61 -13.54
N THR A 29 3.14 12.43 -12.58
CA THR A 29 2.96 13.88 -12.59
C THR A 29 4.30 14.55 -12.36
N LEU A 30 4.74 15.43 -13.28
CA LEU A 30 6.08 16.03 -13.25
C LEU A 30 6.34 16.93 -12.05
N GLU A 31 5.29 17.53 -11.48
CA GLU A 31 5.41 18.49 -10.37
C GLU A 31 5.15 17.87 -9.00
N SER A 32 4.94 16.55 -8.94
CA SER A 32 4.65 15.84 -7.70
C SER A 32 5.89 15.20 -7.12
N SER A 33 5.99 15.21 -5.80
CA SER A 33 6.95 14.38 -5.08
C SER A 33 6.56 12.89 -5.09
N SER A 34 5.38 12.53 -5.60
CA SER A 34 4.93 11.13 -5.69
C SER A 34 5.75 10.34 -6.70
N ILE A 35 6.25 9.19 -6.29
CA ILE A 35 6.79 8.17 -7.20
C ILE A 35 5.59 7.33 -7.64
N ALA A 36 5.26 7.42 -8.93
CA ALA A 36 4.11 6.69 -9.47
C ALA A 36 4.31 5.18 -9.40
N LEU A 37 3.29 4.49 -8.89
CA LEU A 37 3.20 3.03 -8.82
C LEU A 37 2.28 2.47 -9.91
N PRO A 38 2.70 1.44 -10.66
CA PRO A 38 1.94 0.91 -11.80
C PRO A 38 0.71 0.06 -11.44
N TYR A 39 0.59 -0.42 -10.20
CA TYR A 39 -0.50 -1.31 -9.78
C TYR A 39 -1.30 -0.74 -8.60
N PRO A 40 -2.56 -1.18 -8.38
CA PRO A 40 -3.32 -0.81 -7.19
C PRO A 40 -2.60 -1.16 -5.88
N TYR A 41 -2.80 -0.36 -4.84
CA TYR A 41 -2.17 -0.59 -3.53
C TYR A 41 -2.99 -0.01 -2.38
N ASN A 42 -2.79 -0.54 -1.17
CA ASN A 42 -3.38 0.01 0.04
C ASN A 42 -2.53 1.12 0.66
N VAL A 43 -3.19 2.08 1.29
CA VAL A 43 -2.57 3.12 2.13
C VAL A 43 -3.04 3.02 3.58
N PRO A 44 -2.28 3.53 4.56
CA PRO A 44 -2.70 3.53 5.97
C PRO A 44 -3.98 4.34 6.25
N GLY A 45 -4.33 5.29 5.37
CA GLY A 45 -5.53 6.10 5.46
C GLY A 45 -5.33 7.47 6.14
N GLY A 46 -6.44 8.18 6.34
CA GLY A 46 -6.44 9.55 6.83
C GLY A 46 -5.72 10.51 5.88
N ARG A 47 -4.72 11.23 6.39
CA ARG A 47 -3.93 12.18 5.58
C ARG A 47 -2.87 11.51 4.69
N PHE A 48 -2.60 10.22 4.91
CA PHE A 48 -1.57 9.49 4.18
C PHE A 48 -2.15 8.93 2.88
N ARG A 49 -1.48 9.22 1.77
CA ARG A 49 -1.91 8.84 0.41
C ARG A 49 -0.87 8.00 -0.33
N GLU A 50 0.23 7.68 0.35
CA GLU A 50 1.37 6.93 -0.13
C GLU A 50 1.33 5.49 0.37
N ILE A 51 1.98 4.58 -0.37
CA ILE A 51 2.32 3.27 0.18
C ILE A 51 3.41 3.44 1.24
N PHE A 52 3.33 2.66 2.31
CA PHE A 52 4.33 2.63 3.37
C PHE A 52 4.91 1.23 3.44
N TYR A 53 6.23 1.10 3.36
CA TYR A 53 6.85 -0.20 3.22
C TYR A 53 6.56 -1.13 4.40
N ARG A 54 6.80 -0.69 5.64
CA ARG A 54 6.56 -1.52 6.84
C ARG A 54 5.07 -1.75 7.09
N ASP A 55 4.24 -0.72 6.92
CA ASP A 55 2.79 -0.83 7.15
C ASP A 55 2.15 -1.82 6.17
N SER A 56 2.66 -1.85 4.93
CA SER A 56 2.19 -2.80 3.91
C SER A 56 2.41 -4.25 4.31
N TYR A 57 3.41 -4.55 5.17
CA TYR A 57 3.59 -5.90 5.68
C TYR A 57 2.39 -6.41 6.46
N PHE A 58 1.94 -5.63 7.43
CA PHE A 58 0.79 -5.97 8.26
C PHE A 58 -0.51 -5.94 7.45
N ILE A 59 -0.63 -5.03 6.49
CA ILE A 59 -1.79 -4.98 5.59
C ILE A 59 -1.86 -6.25 4.73
N ILE A 60 -0.76 -6.65 4.09
CA ILE A 60 -0.73 -7.87 3.26
C ILE A 60 -1.03 -9.10 4.11
N LEU A 61 -0.49 -9.17 5.32
CA LEU A 61 -0.77 -10.28 6.25
C LEU A 61 -2.26 -10.37 6.59
N GLU A 62 -2.93 -9.25 6.85
CA GLU A 62 -4.37 -9.25 7.12
C GLU A 62 -5.18 -9.59 5.86
N LEU A 63 -4.82 -9.00 4.71
CA LEU A 63 -5.46 -9.27 3.43
C LEU A 63 -5.38 -10.74 3.03
N SER A 64 -4.30 -11.44 3.37
CA SER A 64 -4.15 -12.87 3.04
C SER A 64 -5.14 -13.77 3.78
N THR A 65 -5.71 -13.29 4.88
CA THR A 65 -6.78 -13.98 5.62
C THR A 65 -8.17 -13.77 5.02
N LEU A 66 -8.31 -12.83 4.07
CA LEU A 66 -9.58 -12.42 3.48
C LEU A 66 -9.79 -13.03 2.08
N PRO A 67 -11.03 -13.41 1.73
CA PRO A 67 -11.33 -13.92 0.40
C PRO A 67 -11.14 -12.83 -0.67
N ASN A 68 -10.71 -13.25 -1.87
CA ASN A 68 -10.60 -12.40 -3.06
C ASN A 68 -9.63 -11.20 -2.94
N LYS A 69 -8.62 -11.27 -2.05
CA LYS A 69 -7.59 -10.22 -1.91
C LYS A 69 -6.24 -10.57 -2.53
N LEU A 70 -6.07 -11.80 -3.05
CA LEU A 70 -4.80 -12.27 -3.64
C LEU A 70 -4.27 -11.34 -4.73
N ASN A 71 -5.11 -10.94 -5.70
CA ASN A 71 -4.69 -10.04 -6.77
C ASN A 71 -4.19 -8.68 -6.24
N LEU A 72 -4.77 -8.16 -5.15
CA LEU A 72 -4.33 -6.91 -4.54
C LEU A 72 -2.97 -7.07 -3.85
N ILE A 73 -2.74 -8.21 -3.20
CA ILE A 73 -1.45 -8.57 -2.61
C ILE A 73 -0.37 -8.66 -3.69
N GLU A 74 -0.64 -9.37 -4.79
CA GLU A 74 0.28 -9.48 -5.93
C GLU A 74 0.63 -8.10 -6.50
N ASN A 75 -0.38 -7.25 -6.74
CA ASN A 75 -0.18 -5.87 -7.18
C ASN A 75 0.72 -5.04 -6.24
N MET A 76 0.55 -5.20 -4.91
CA MET A 76 1.39 -4.51 -3.93
C MET A 76 2.83 -5.02 -3.96
N ILE A 77 3.05 -6.32 -4.13
CA ILE A 77 4.38 -6.92 -4.28
C ILE A 77 5.04 -6.44 -5.57
N ASP A 78 4.32 -6.42 -6.68
CA ASP A 78 4.82 -5.94 -7.98
C ASP A 78 5.21 -4.47 -7.94
N ASN A 79 4.49 -3.64 -7.18
CA ASN A 79 4.87 -2.26 -6.91
C ASN A 79 6.21 -2.17 -6.16
N PHE A 80 6.46 -3.05 -5.18
CA PHE A 80 7.74 -3.09 -4.49
C PHE A 80 8.88 -3.57 -5.39
N VAL A 81 8.64 -4.57 -6.23
CA VAL A 81 9.59 -5.01 -7.27
C VAL A 81 9.90 -3.86 -8.23
N ASN A 82 8.90 -3.08 -8.64
CA ASN A 82 9.09 -1.90 -9.48
C ASN A 82 10.02 -0.86 -8.81
N LEU A 83 9.82 -0.59 -7.52
CA LEU A 83 10.67 0.33 -6.75
C LEU A 83 12.11 -0.17 -6.65
N ILE A 84 12.30 -1.48 -6.40
CA ILE A 84 13.63 -2.11 -6.39
C ILE A 84 14.30 -1.97 -7.75
N ASN A 85 13.60 -2.31 -8.83
CA ASN A 85 14.16 -2.23 -10.19
C ASN A 85 14.55 -0.80 -10.58
N LYS A 86 13.80 0.21 -10.11
CA LYS A 86 14.03 1.62 -10.47
C LYS A 86 15.07 2.32 -9.58
N TYR A 87 15.10 2.00 -8.29
CA TYR A 87 15.89 2.75 -7.31
C TYR A 87 16.91 1.89 -6.54
N GLY A 88 16.90 0.57 -6.74
CA GLY A 88 17.78 -0.39 -6.06
C GLY A 88 17.31 -0.82 -4.67
N PHE A 89 16.19 -0.26 -4.17
CA PHE A 89 15.62 -0.59 -2.86
C PHE A 89 14.16 -0.11 -2.76
N ILE A 90 13.46 -0.54 -1.69
CA ILE A 90 12.11 -0.05 -1.37
C ILE A 90 12.24 1.17 -0.44
N PRO A 91 11.86 2.39 -0.85
CA PRO A 91 11.85 3.56 0.04
C PRO A 91 10.79 3.43 1.13
N ASN A 92 10.95 4.18 2.23
CA ASN A 92 9.96 4.21 3.33
C ASN A 92 8.53 4.47 2.82
N ARG A 93 8.40 5.42 1.90
CA ARG A 93 7.18 5.72 1.16
C ARG A 93 7.51 6.04 -0.29
N ASN A 94 6.55 5.93 -1.21
CA ASN A 94 6.72 6.29 -2.62
C ASN A 94 6.78 7.81 -2.84
N ARG A 95 7.75 8.50 -2.20
CA ARG A 95 8.05 9.92 -2.41
C ARG A 95 9.52 10.13 -2.74
N THR A 96 9.81 11.09 -3.61
CA THR A 96 11.18 11.42 -4.06
C THR A 96 12.11 11.78 -2.89
N TYR A 97 11.62 12.47 -1.87
CA TYR A 97 12.39 12.82 -0.67
C TYR A 97 12.65 11.65 0.30
N TYR A 98 12.11 10.45 0.03
CA TYR A 98 12.46 9.21 0.75
C TYR A 98 13.45 8.33 -0.02
N LEU A 99 13.98 8.78 -1.17
CA LEU A 99 14.99 8.05 -1.95
C LEU A 99 16.37 7.96 -1.27
N ASN A 100 16.49 8.35 0.00
CA ASN A 100 17.66 8.16 0.84
C ASN A 100 17.40 7.29 2.08
N ARG A 101 16.17 6.77 2.25
CA ARG A 101 15.75 6.05 3.47
C ARG A 101 14.77 4.93 3.14
N SER A 102 15.09 3.72 3.61
CA SER A 102 14.14 2.61 3.69
C SER A 102 13.52 2.50 5.09
N GLN A 103 12.63 1.54 5.28
CA GLN A 103 12.20 1.04 6.59
C GLN A 103 12.78 -0.36 6.81
N SER A 104 12.68 -0.88 8.04
CA SER A 104 13.09 -2.26 8.36
C SER A 104 12.58 -3.23 7.29
N PRO A 105 13.47 -4.05 6.69
CA PRO A 105 13.09 -4.89 5.56
C PRO A 105 12.12 -5.97 6.03
N CYS A 106 10.89 -5.90 5.55
CA CYS A 106 9.87 -6.95 5.73
C CYS A 106 9.63 -7.73 4.43
N PHE A 107 10.22 -7.34 3.30
CA PHE A 107 10.01 -7.96 1.99
C PHE A 107 10.55 -9.40 1.90
N VAL A 108 11.58 -9.76 2.66
CA VAL A 108 12.15 -11.12 2.70
C VAL A 108 11.21 -12.13 3.37
N LEU A 109 10.10 -11.69 3.96
CA LEU A 109 9.10 -12.58 4.57
C LEU A 109 8.06 -13.09 3.56
N TYR A 110 8.23 -12.80 2.27
CA TYR A 110 7.34 -13.22 1.18
C TYR A 110 7.94 -14.30 0.26
N ASP A 111 9.21 -14.69 0.46
CA ASP A 111 9.85 -15.87 -0.15
C ASP A 111 9.62 -17.13 0.72
#